data_AF-A0A522VEP1-F1
#
_entry.id   AF-A0A522VEP1-F1
#
_cell.length_a   1.000
_cell.length_b   1.000
_cell.length_c   1.000
_cell.angle_alpha   90.00
_cell.angle_beta   90.00
_cell.angle_gamma   90.00
#
_symmetry.space_group_name_H-M   'P 1'
#
loop_
_entity.id
_entity.type
_entity.pdbx_description
1 polymer ?
#
loop_
_entity_poly.entity_id
_entity_poly.type
_entity_poly.pdbx_seq_one_letter_code
_entity_poly.pdbx_strand_id
1 'polypeptide(L)'
;MEDGKRAKDAVVGSERLRWRVLRRASWSIAAVAIAGCSANLRTGEPDTRLLGANASVGKGTASSYAEIGKDGVPKAVGIVFQASALAALPLERSDGHHCFDHDKDGKFDLDKECFGSHEWVIPLPSEVARRSEIPFKWVGLNWNSHGHIPPGVYDLPHFDVHFYIEPIEKIYAIKPGPCGPENVNCEQFKLATRP
;
A
#
# COMPACT_ATOMS: atom_id res chain seq x y z
N MET A 1 -34.28 -38.00 -12.33
CA MET A 1 -35.64 -38.57 -12.22
C MET A 1 -36.23 -38.00 -10.96
N GLU A 2 -37.16 -37.09 -11.14
CA GLU A 2 -37.75 -36.23 -10.13
C GLU A 2 -39.19 -36.69 -9.91
N ASP A 3 -39.59 -36.90 -8.66
CA ASP A 3 -40.97 -36.90 -8.18
C ASP A 3 -40.89 -36.95 -6.64
N GLY A 4 -41.59 -36.16 -5.83
CA GLY A 4 -42.77 -35.37 -6.08
C GLY A 4 -43.79 -35.62 -4.97
N LYS A 5 -43.88 -34.67 -4.01
CA LYS A 5 -45.05 -34.27 -3.18
C LYS A 5 -45.88 -35.34 -2.43
N ARG A 6 -46.25 -35.02 -1.17
CA ARG A 6 -47.56 -34.40 -0.84
C ARG A 6 -47.83 -34.39 0.68
N ALA A 7 -48.10 -33.21 1.22
CA ALA A 7 -48.72 -33.00 2.52
C ALA A 7 -50.24 -32.95 2.40
N LYS A 8 -50.96 -33.30 3.48
CA LYS A 8 -52.33 -32.86 3.78
C LYS A 8 -52.56 -32.82 5.31
N ASP A 9 -53.33 -31.80 5.69
CA ASP A 9 -53.83 -31.36 6.99
C ASP A 9 -54.84 -32.38 7.61
N ALA A 10 -55.44 -32.31 8.81
CA ALA A 10 -55.80 -31.22 9.74
C ALA A 10 -56.22 -31.78 11.13
N VAL A 11 -56.07 -30.94 12.18
CA VAL A 11 -56.91 -30.62 13.39
C VAL A 11 -58.01 -31.62 13.86
N VAL A 12 -58.17 -31.98 15.15
CA VAL A 12 -58.97 -31.31 16.23
C VAL A 12 -58.90 -32.14 17.55
N GLY A 13 -58.89 -31.50 18.73
CA GLY A 13 -59.76 -31.92 19.86
C GLY A 13 -59.16 -32.36 21.21
N SER A 14 -59.10 -31.40 22.15
CA SER A 14 -59.15 -31.48 23.63
C SER A 14 -59.45 -32.81 24.34
N GLU A 15 -58.66 -33.15 25.38
CA GLU A 15 -59.18 -33.61 26.69
C GLU A 15 -58.13 -33.51 27.83
N ARG A 16 -58.58 -33.17 29.04
CA ARG A 16 -57.77 -32.98 30.25
C ARG A 16 -57.58 -34.32 30.96
N LEU A 17 -56.39 -34.60 31.52
CA LEU A 17 -56.29 -35.33 32.79
C LEU A 17 -54.95 -35.07 33.50
N ARG A 18 -55.04 -34.67 34.77
CA ARG A 18 -53.91 -34.43 35.69
C ARG A 18 -53.27 -35.75 36.09
N TRP A 19 -51.93 -35.85 36.05
CA TRP A 19 -51.18 -36.76 36.92
C TRP A 19 -49.93 -36.05 37.44
N ARG A 20 -49.87 -35.88 38.77
CA ARG A 20 -48.66 -35.44 39.48
C ARG A 20 -47.75 -36.64 39.63
N VAL A 21 -46.51 -36.54 39.15
CA VAL A 21 -45.43 -37.44 39.54
C VAL A 21 -44.26 -36.59 40.01
N LEU A 22 -44.08 -36.52 41.33
CA LEU A 22 -42.88 -36.02 41.98
C LEU A 22 -41.77 -37.04 41.77
N ARG A 23 -40.67 -36.67 41.10
CA ARG A 23 -39.42 -37.42 41.14
C ARG A 23 -38.26 -36.51 41.54
N ARG A 24 -37.70 -36.91 42.68
CA ARG A 24 -36.60 -36.39 43.50
C ARG A 24 -35.48 -35.73 42.70
N ALA A 25 -35.14 -34.50 43.06
CA ALA A 25 -33.89 -33.86 42.67
C ALA A 25 -32.71 -34.58 43.35
N SER A 26 -31.78 -35.13 42.56
CA SER A 26 -30.45 -35.50 43.02
C SER A 26 -29.48 -34.54 42.35
N TRP A 27 -28.97 -33.56 43.11
CA TRP A 27 -27.91 -32.66 42.65
C TRP A 27 -26.59 -33.40 42.81
N SER A 28 -26.04 -33.89 41.71
CA SER A 28 -24.62 -34.26 41.65
C SER A 28 -23.84 -33.01 41.25
N ILE A 29 -23.10 -32.43 42.19
CA ILE A 29 -22.14 -31.36 41.88
C ILE A 29 -20.93 -32.03 41.23
N ALA A 30 -20.88 -32.03 39.90
CA ALA A 30 -19.66 -32.34 39.17
C ALA A 30 -18.72 -31.14 39.28
N ALA A 31 -17.63 -31.28 40.03
CA ALA A 31 -16.56 -30.28 40.07
C ALA A 31 -15.85 -30.27 38.72
N VAL A 32 -16.17 -29.30 37.87
CA VAL A 32 -15.42 -29.03 36.64
C VAL A 32 -14.12 -28.32 37.03
N ALA A 33 -13.02 -29.06 37.01
CA ALA A 33 -11.69 -28.47 37.08
C ALA A 33 -11.42 -27.72 35.77
N ILE A 34 -11.57 -26.40 35.79
CA ILE A 34 -11.14 -25.55 34.68
C ILE A 34 -9.61 -25.53 34.70
N ALA A 35 -8.99 -26.36 33.86
CA ALA A 35 -7.58 -26.21 33.51
C ALA A 35 -7.44 -24.91 32.73
N GLY A 36 -7.13 -23.83 33.43
CA GLY A 36 -6.79 -22.55 32.82
C GLY A 36 -5.55 -22.74 31.96
N CYS A 37 -5.71 -22.63 30.63
CA CYS A 37 -4.58 -22.35 29.76
C CYS A 37 -4.09 -20.95 30.12
N SER A 38 -3.06 -20.85 30.95
CA SER A 38 -2.27 -19.63 30.99
C SER A 38 -1.68 -19.44 29.61
N ALA A 39 -2.33 -18.60 28.80
CA ALA A 39 -1.70 -18.04 27.62
C ALA A 39 -0.50 -17.26 28.15
N ASN A 40 0.68 -17.88 28.09
CA ASN A 40 1.94 -17.17 28.21
C ASN A 40 1.91 -16.15 27.07
N LEU A 41 1.59 -14.89 27.40
CA LEU A 41 1.94 -13.75 26.56
C LEU A 41 3.44 -13.87 26.32
N ARG A 42 3.82 -14.28 25.11
CA ARG A 42 5.20 -14.24 24.68
C ARG A 42 5.59 -12.77 24.59
N THR A 43 6.10 -12.22 25.69
CA THR A 43 6.76 -10.92 25.70
C THR A 43 8.08 -11.05 24.95
N GLY A 44 8.05 -10.91 23.62
CA GLY A 44 9.27 -11.00 22.83
C GLY A 44 9.14 -11.08 21.31
N GLU A 45 7.94 -11.09 20.72
CA GLU A 45 7.84 -11.07 19.25
C GLU A 45 8.40 -9.73 18.70
N PRO A 46 9.20 -9.69 17.62
CA PRO A 46 9.72 -8.43 17.09
C PRO A 46 8.60 -7.60 16.45
N ASP A 47 8.80 -6.29 16.28
CA ASP A 47 7.91 -5.47 15.45
C ASP A 47 7.79 -6.07 14.05
N THR A 48 6.58 -6.02 13.47
CA THR A 48 6.33 -6.63 12.16
C THR A 48 6.77 -5.67 11.08
N ARG A 49 7.82 -6.03 10.34
CA ARG A 49 8.22 -5.34 9.11
C ARG A 49 7.56 -5.98 7.90
N LEU A 50 6.68 -5.23 7.24
CA LEU A 50 6.01 -5.60 6.02
C LEU A 50 6.77 -4.99 4.83
N LEU A 51 7.22 -5.83 3.89
CA LEU A 51 7.86 -5.38 2.66
C LEU A 51 6.84 -5.26 1.53
N GLY A 52 7.01 -4.25 0.70
CA GLY A 52 6.29 -4.10 -0.56
C GLY A 52 6.85 -5.00 -1.66
N ALA A 53 6.40 -4.74 -2.89
CA ALA A 53 6.98 -5.38 -4.06
C ALA A 53 8.37 -4.81 -4.36
N ASN A 54 9.26 -5.65 -4.90
CA ASN A 54 10.58 -5.24 -5.35
C ASN A 54 10.50 -4.51 -6.69
N ALA A 55 11.12 -3.33 -6.77
CA ALA A 55 11.47 -2.67 -8.02
C ALA A 55 12.93 -2.98 -8.37
N SER A 56 13.22 -3.24 -9.64
CA SER A 56 14.60 -3.45 -10.12
C SER A 56 15.29 -2.11 -10.28
N VAL A 57 16.40 -1.90 -9.57
CA VAL A 57 17.18 -0.65 -9.56
C VAL A 57 18.65 -1.03 -9.67
N GLY A 58 19.37 -0.48 -10.66
CA GLY A 58 20.77 -0.86 -10.92
C GLY A 58 20.94 -2.38 -11.05
N LYS A 59 21.84 -2.97 -10.26
CA LYS A 59 22.06 -4.43 -10.17
C LYS A 59 21.32 -5.10 -9.00
N GLY A 60 20.35 -4.45 -8.39
CA GLY A 60 19.63 -4.97 -7.24
C GLY A 60 18.17 -4.56 -7.25
N THR A 61 17.58 -4.55 -6.06
CA THR A 61 16.20 -4.10 -5.87
C THR A 61 16.08 -3.04 -4.80
N ALA A 62 15.04 -2.22 -4.95
CA ALA A 62 14.50 -1.39 -3.89
C ALA A 62 13.07 -1.85 -3.57
N SER A 63 12.68 -1.76 -2.31
CA SER A 63 11.31 -2.07 -1.87
C SER A 63 10.86 -1.07 -0.82
N SER A 64 9.59 -0.69 -0.86
CA SER A 64 8.96 0.00 0.25
C SER A 64 8.84 -0.95 1.45
N TYR A 65 8.66 -0.38 2.65
CA TYR A 65 8.32 -1.14 3.84
C TYR A 65 7.48 -0.31 4.80
N ALA A 66 6.83 -1.01 5.73
CA ALA A 66 6.31 -0.41 6.95
C ALA A 66 6.64 -1.28 8.16
N GLU A 67 6.87 -0.65 9.30
CA GLU A 67 7.05 -1.31 10.60
C GLU A 67 5.84 -1.02 11.47
N ILE A 68 5.18 -2.08 11.90
CA ILE A 68 3.97 -2.01 12.73
C ILE A 68 4.30 -2.57 14.11
N GLY A 69 4.08 -1.75 15.14
CA GLY A 69 4.25 -2.17 16.52
C GLY A 69 3.23 -3.23 16.92
N LYS A 70 3.50 -3.92 18.03
CA LYS A 70 2.60 -4.94 18.60
C LYS A 70 1.22 -4.41 18.97
N ASP A 71 1.16 -3.14 19.35
CA ASP A 71 -0.04 -2.37 19.63
C ASP A 71 -0.84 -2.04 18.35
N GLY A 72 -0.34 -2.46 17.19
CA GLY A 72 -0.85 -2.10 15.88
C GLY A 72 -0.38 -0.72 15.42
N VAL A 73 0.30 0.08 16.24
CA VAL A 73 0.64 1.46 15.88
C VAL A 73 1.74 1.48 14.82
N PRO A 74 1.58 2.20 13.70
CA PRO A 74 2.67 2.38 12.73
C PRO A 74 3.88 3.05 13.38
N LYS A 75 5.06 2.45 13.21
CA LYS A 75 6.34 2.98 13.74
C LYS A 75 7.21 3.60 12.66
N ALA A 76 7.21 3.00 11.46
CA ALA A 76 7.96 3.52 10.33
C ALA A 76 7.27 3.18 9.00
N VAL A 77 7.51 4.03 8.00
CA VAL A 77 7.30 3.75 6.58
C VAL A 77 8.57 4.20 5.88
N GLY A 78 9.07 3.42 4.93
CA GLY A 78 10.33 3.75 4.27
C GLY A 78 10.58 2.96 3.01
N ILE A 79 11.78 3.13 2.48
CA ILE A 79 12.33 2.35 1.37
C ILE A 79 13.61 1.65 1.84
N VAL A 80 13.84 0.44 1.37
CA VAL A 80 15.06 -0.33 1.62
C VAL A 80 15.69 -0.73 0.29
N PHE A 81 17.00 -0.59 0.21
CA PHE A 81 17.80 -0.95 -0.96
C PHE A 81 18.61 -2.20 -0.67
N GLN A 82 18.68 -3.11 -1.65
CA GLN A 82 19.81 -4.02 -1.72
C GLN A 82 21.07 -3.20 -2.02
N ALA A 83 22.21 -3.55 -1.41
CA ALA A 83 23.46 -2.83 -1.66
C ALA A 83 23.85 -2.81 -3.16
N SER A 84 23.56 -3.90 -3.89
CA SER A 84 23.79 -3.99 -5.34
C SER A 84 22.90 -3.05 -6.16
N ALA A 85 21.82 -2.51 -5.60
CA ALA A 85 20.98 -1.54 -6.28
C ALA A 85 21.72 -0.23 -6.58
N LEU A 86 22.75 0.09 -5.80
CA LEU A 86 23.60 1.27 -5.99
C LEU A 86 24.71 1.05 -7.04
N ALA A 87 24.77 -0.13 -7.64
CA ALA A 87 25.75 -0.44 -8.69
C ALA A 87 25.09 -0.41 -10.08
N ALA A 88 25.82 0.14 -11.06
CA ALA A 88 25.39 0.29 -12.45
C ALA A 88 24.02 0.96 -12.59
N LEU A 89 23.84 2.07 -11.88
CA LEU A 89 22.70 2.96 -12.11
C LEU A 89 22.80 3.61 -13.50
N PRO A 90 21.66 3.95 -14.13
CA PRO A 90 21.64 4.66 -15.41
C PRO A 90 22.47 5.94 -15.36
N LEU A 91 23.16 6.21 -16.47
CA LEU A 91 24.00 7.42 -16.61
C LEU A 91 23.29 8.49 -17.44
N GLU A 92 22.30 8.10 -18.23
CA GLU A 92 21.44 9.00 -19.00
C GLU A 92 20.72 9.96 -18.07
N ARG A 93 20.44 11.18 -18.54
CA ARG A 93 19.78 12.21 -17.73
C ARG A 93 18.33 11.85 -17.41
N SER A 94 17.63 11.17 -18.32
CA SER A 94 16.20 10.87 -18.23
C SER A 94 15.89 9.45 -18.71
N ASP A 95 14.84 8.85 -18.16
CA ASP A 95 14.22 7.61 -18.65
C ASP A 95 13.17 7.84 -19.76
N GLY A 96 12.85 9.10 -20.05
CA GLY A 96 11.88 9.48 -21.08
C GLY A 96 10.41 9.38 -20.63
N HIS A 97 10.11 9.17 -19.34
CA HIS A 97 8.72 9.08 -18.88
C HIS A 97 7.99 10.44 -18.85
N HIS A 98 8.72 11.53 -18.61
CA HIS A 98 8.16 12.87 -18.42
C HIS A 98 8.71 13.84 -19.46
N CYS A 99 8.24 13.71 -20.70
CA CYS A 99 8.70 14.51 -21.84
C CYS A 99 7.60 15.36 -22.45
N PHE A 100 8.01 16.48 -23.06
CA PHE A 100 7.15 17.28 -23.91
C PHE A 100 7.94 17.80 -25.12
N ASP A 101 7.43 17.57 -26.32
CA ASP A 101 8.03 17.96 -27.60
C ASP A 101 7.85 19.48 -27.76
N HIS A 102 8.88 20.22 -27.38
CA HIS A 102 8.87 21.68 -27.34
C HIS A 102 9.09 22.26 -28.72
N ASP A 103 9.93 21.62 -29.55
CA ASP A 103 10.27 22.09 -30.88
C ASP A 103 9.35 21.58 -32.01
N LYS A 104 8.50 20.60 -31.69
CA LYS A 104 7.48 19.98 -32.54
C LYS A 104 8.07 19.18 -33.70
N ASP A 105 9.26 18.62 -33.51
CA ASP A 105 9.90 17.77 -34.52
C ASP A 105 9.40 16.31 -34.52
N GLY A 106 8.54 15.96 -33.54
CA GLY A 106 7.94 14.64 -33.40
C GLY A 106 8.85 13.60 -32.74
N LYS A 107 9.95 14.01 -32.12
CA LYS A 107 10.86 13.19 -31.33
C LYS A 107 11.02 13.81 -29.94
N PHE A 108 11.67 13.07 -29.04
CA PHE A 108 12.06 13.60 -27.74
C PHE A 108 13.58 13.60 -27.64
N ASP A 109 14.16 14.76 -27.41
CA ASP A 109 15.53 14.91 -26.93
C ASP A 109 15.53 14.76 -25.40
N LEU A 110 16.05 13.63 -24.90
CA LEU A 110 16.05 13.31 -23.47
C LEU A 110 16.73 14.37 -22.59
N ASP A 111 17.67 15.14 -23.14
CA ASP A 111 18.40 16.15 -22.39
C ASP A 111 17.71 17.51 -22.40
N LYS A 112 16.91 17.80 -23.43
CA LYS A 112 16.28 19.11 -23.63
C LYS A 112 14.78 19.14 -23.34
N GLU A 113 14.10 18.02 -23.53
CA GLU A 113 12.65 17.93 -23.59
C GLU A 113 12.04 17.03 -22.54
N CYS A 114 12.87 16.32 -21.77
CA CYS A 114 12.45 15.40 -20.73
C CYS A 114 12.92 15.86 -19.35
N PHE A 115 12.13 15.53 -18.34
CA PHE A 115 12.51 15.72 -16.94
C PHE A 115 13.71 14.84 -16.60
N GLY A 116 14.69 15.41 -15.90
CA GLY A 116 16.00 14.79 -15.69
C GLY A 116 16.04 13.81 -14.54
N SER A 117 15.29 12.71 -14.63
CA SER A 117 15.32 11.62 -13.64
C SER A 117 15.02 10.25 -14.26
N HIS A 118 15.39 9.19 -13.55
CA HIS A 118 14.85 7.84 -13.75
C HIS A 118 13.89 7.52 -12.61
N GLU A 119 12.64 7.17 -12.92
CA GLU A 119 11.56 7.02 -11.95
C GLU A 119 11.17 5.55 -11.73
N TRP A 120 10.96 5.21 -10.45
CA TRP A 120 10.30 3.97 -10.05
C TRP A 120 9.09 4.29 -9.17
N VAL A 121 7.96 3.69 -9.53
CA VAL A 121 6.77 3.67 -8.67
C VAL A 121 6.78 2.40 -7.83
N ILE A 122 6.86 2.57 -6.51
CA ILE A 122 6.97 1.49 -5.54
C ILE A 122 5.78 1.55 -4.59
N PRO A 123 4.72 0.74 -4.78
CA PRO A 123 3.58 0.70 -3.88
C PRO A 123 3.99 0.36 -2.45
N LEU A 124 3.31 0.93 -1.45
CA LEU A 124 3.40 0.41 -0.08
C LEU A 124 2.79 -1.00 0.01
N PRO A 125 3.13 -1.80 1.04
CA PRO A 125 2.43 -3.06 1.27
C PRO A 125 0.91 -2.83 1.29
N SER A 126 0.15 -3.72 0.66
CA SER A 126 -1.26 -3.45 0.36
C SER A 126 -2.10 -3.22 1.63
N GLU A 127 -1.78 -3.96 2.70
CA GLU A 127 -2.41 -3.86 4.01
C GLU A 127 -2.11 -2.52 4.68
N VAL A 128 -0.92 -1.96 4.42
CA VAL A 128 -0.43 -0.69 4.97
C VAL A 128 -1.08 0.49 4.24
N ALA A 129 -1.11 0.48 2.90
CA ALA A 129 -1.68 1.56 2.10
C ALA A 129 -3.18 1.81 2.36
N ARG A 130 -3.91 0.77 2.83
CA ARG A 130 -5.34 0.84 3.18
C ARG A 130 -5.61 1.36 4.60
N ARG A 131 -4.59 1.52 5.44
CA ARG A 131 -4.75 2.04 6.81
C ARG A 131 -5.04 3.53 6.77
N SER A 132 -5.97 4.00 7.60
CA SER A 132 -6.38 5.41 7.64
C SER A 132 -5.36 6.27 8.40
N GLU A 133 -4.65 5.67 9.35
CA GLU A 133 -3.57 6.28 10.13
C GLU A 133 -2.24 6.41 9.36
N ILE A 134 -2.15 5.82 8.15
CA ILE A 134 -1.00 5.98 7.25
C ILE A 134 -1.47 6.73 6.00
N PRO A 135 -1.13 8.02 5.86
CA PRO A 135 -1.62 8.82 4.74
C PRO A 135 -1.01 8.37 3.41
N PHE A 136 0.20 7.81 3.44
CA PHE A 136 0.95 7.42 2.25
C PHE A 136 0.39 6.17 1.56
N LYS A 137 0.53 6.12 0.24
CA LYS A 137 0.00 5.06 -0.64
C LYS A 137 1.09 4.36 -1.43
N TRP A 138 2.08 5.11 -1.89
CA TRP A 138 3.21 4.60 -2.66
C TRP A 138 4.40 5.55 -2.53
N VAL A 139 5.56 5.07 -2.97
CA VAL A 139 6.82 5.81 -2.98
C VAL A 139 7.22 6.04 -4.43
N GLY A 140 7.41 7.30 -4.82
CA GLY A 140 8.16 7.65 -6.01
C GLY A 140 9.64 7.67 -5.63
N LEU A 141 10.43 6.84 -6.30
CA LEU A 141 11.89 6.85 -6.19
C LEU A 141 12.44 7.42 -7.49
N ASN A 142 13.25 8.47 -7.41
CA ASN A 142 13.86 9.09 -8.58
C ASN A 142 15.38 9.04 -8.45
N TRP A 143 16.07 8.59 -9.50
CA TRP A 143 17.53 8.70 -9.61
C TRP A 143 17.89 9.86 -10.53
N ASN A 144 18.56 10.87 -9.98
CA ASN A 144 19.00 12.05 -10.69
C ASN A 144 20.49 11.93 -10.99
N SER A 145 20.84 11.30 -12.12
CA SER A 145 22.24 11.02 -12.51
C SER A 145 23.12 12.27 -12.65
N HIS A 146 22.51 13.44 -12.85
CA HIS A 146 23.18 14.73 -13.03
C HIS A 146 22.83 15.76 -11.96
N GLY A 147 22.08 15.36 -10.93
CA GLY A 147 21.46 16.30 -10.01
C GLY A 147 20.37 17.15 -10.66
N HIS A 148 19.81 18.09 -9.90
CA HIS A 148 18.81 19.03 -10.39
C HIS A 148 18.80 20.35 -9.60
N ILE A 149 17.99 21.31 -10.05
CA ILE A 149 17.80 22.61 -9.39
C ILE A 149 17.34 22.47 -7.93
N PRO A 150 17.64 23.42 -7.02
CA PRO A 150 18.35 24.67 -7.27
C PRO A 150 19.86 24.49 -7.48
N PRO A 151 20.49 25.34 -8.31
CA PRO A 151 21.95 25.33 -8.48
C PRO A 151 22.69 25.45 -7.14
N GLY A 152 23.71 24.62 -6.94
CA GLY A 152 24.52 24.55 -5.72
C GLY A 152 23.88 23.78 -4.57
N VAL A 153 22.67 23.24 -4.74
CA VAL A 153 21.95 22.50 -3.69
C VAL A 153 21.93 21.00 -3.99
N TYR A 154 21.40 20.60 -5.14
CA TYR A 154 21.24 19.19 -5.52
C TYR A 154 22.03 18.83 -6.78
N ASP A 155 23.24 19.39 -6.92
CA ASP A 155 24.06 19.27 -8.15
C ASP A 155 24.81 17.92 -8.31
N LEU A 156 24.82 17.08 -7.26
CA LEU A 156 25.50 15.78 -7.30
C LEU A 156 24.50 14.66 -7.59
N PRO A 157 24.93 13.52 -8.15
CA PRO A 157 24.04 12.39 -8.35
C PRO A 157 23.41 11.92 -7.03
N HIS A 158 22.08 11.83 -6.98
CA HIS A 158 21.35 11.48 -5.77
C HIS A 158 20.03 10.77 -6.10
N PHE A 159 19.44 10.17 -5.07
CA PHE A 159 18.07 9.69 -5.10
C PHE A 159 17.14 10.66 -4.38
N ASP A 160 15.99 10.93 -4.98
CA ASP A 160 14.85 11.51 -4.27
C ASP A 160 13.86 10.41 -3.87
N VAL A 161 13.25 10.59 -2.70
CA VAL A 161 12.27 9.66 -2.16
C VAL A 161 11.01 10.44 -1.79
N HIS A 162 9.95 10.23 -2.58
CA HIS A 162 8.67 10.93 -2.45
C HIS A 162 7.61 9.99 -1.90
N PHE A 163 7.06 10.29 -0.72
CA PHE A 163 5.92 9.54 -0.17
C PHE A 163 4.60 10.19 -0.59
N TYR A 164 3.87 9.54 -1.48
CA TYR A 164 2.62 10.08 -2.03
C TYR A 164 1.44 9.74 -1.13
N ILE A 165 0.64 10.77 -0.83
CA ILE A 165 -0.63 10.63 -0.12
C ILE A 165 -1.78 10.34 -1.09
N GLU A 166 -1.66 10.83 -2.32
CA GLU A 166 -2.64 10.61 -3.38
C GLU A 166 -2.43 9.26 -4.09
N PRO A 167 -3.51 8.63 -4.59
CA PRO A 167 -3.41 7.44 -5.44
C PRO A 167 -2.58 7.72 -6.71
N ILE A 168 -1.87 6.70 -7.18
CA ILE A 168 -0.98 6.80 -8.35
C ILE A 168 -1.74 7.28 -9.60
N GLU A 169 -3.01 6.89 -9.74
CA GLU A 169 -3.84 7.23 -10.90
C GLU A 169 -4.04 8.73 -11.05
N LYS A 170 -4.00 9.49 -9.95
CA LYS A 170 -4.07 10.96 -10.00
C LYS A 170 -2.79 11.59 -10.52
N ILE A 171 -1.63 11.01 -10.21
CA ILE A 171 -0.35 11.48 -10.72
C ILE A 171 -0.23 11.15 -12.20
N TYR A 172 -0.61 9.94 -12.61
CA TYR A 172 -0.61 9.56 -14.03
C TYR A 172 -1.66 10.30 -14.87
N ALA A 173 -2.64 10.97 -14.23
CA ALA A 173 -3.58 11.84 -14.92
C ALA A 173 -3.03 13.26 -15.18
N ILE A 174 -1.83 13.59 -14.69
CA ILE A 174 -1.14 14.83 -15.03
C ILE A 174 -0.67 14.71 -16.48
N LYS A 175 -1.15 15.60 -17.34
CA LYS A 175 -0.84 15.57 -18.77
C LYS A 175 0.46 16.32 -19.01
N PRO A 176 1.29 15.86 -19.96
CA PRO A 176 2.48 16.61 -20.36
C PRO A 176 2.07 17.94 -21.02
N GLY A 177 2.96 18.92 -20.94
CA GLY A 177 2.76 20.26 -21.50
C GLY A 177 3.98 21.16 -21.36
N PRO A 178 3.92 22.38 -21.90
CA PRO A 178 5.09 23.25 -21.97
C PRO A 178 5.36 24.05 -20.68
N CYS A 179 4.65 23.77 -19.59
CA CYS A 179 4.68 24.60 -18.40
C CYS A 179 5.39 23.93 -17.22
N GLY A 180 6.18 24.72 -16.50
CA GLY A 180 6.93 24.26 -15.32
C GLY A 180 8.20 23.47 -15.67
N PRO A 181 9.09 23.26 -14.68
CA PRO A 181 10.27 22.42 -14.89
C PRO A 181 9.95 20.94 -15.12
N GLU A 182 8.74 20.48 -14.74
CA GLU A 182 8.28 19.10 -14.90
C GLU A 182 7.54 18.84 -16.23
N ASN A 183 7.52 19.79 -17.17
CA ASN A 183 6.87 19.64 -18.47
C ASN A 183 5.39 19.20 -18.38
N VAL A 184 4.59 19.96 -17.62
CA VAL A 184 3.17 19.65 -17.39
C VAL A 184 2.23 20.58 -18.17
N ASN A 185 0.99 20.14 -18.36
CA ASN A 185 -0.07 20.94 -18.95
C ASN A 185 -0.27 22.26 -18.20
N CYS A 186 -0.33 23.38 -18.92
CA CYS A 186 -0.36 24.71 -18.32
C CYS A 186 -1.55 24.99 -17.40
N GLU A 187 -2.72 24.42 -17.66
CA GLU A 187 -3.88 24.59 -16.77
C GLU A 187 -3.70 23.77 -15.48
N GLN A 188 -3.12 22.57 -15.58
CA GLN A 188 -2.78 21.75 -14.41
C GLN A 188 -1.64 22.38 -13.60
N PHE A 189 -0.62 22.95 -14.25
CA PHE A 189 0.44 23.71 -13.59
C PHE A 189 -0.12 24.89 -12.80
N LYS A 190 -0.97 25.71 -13.46
CA LYS A 190 -1.61 26.86 -12.81
C LYS A 190 -2.50 26.46 -11.63
N LEU A 191 -3.16 25.30 -11.70
CA LEU A 191 -3.91 24.74 -10.59
C LEU A 191 -2.98 24.34 -9.43
N ALA A 192 -1.88 23.66 -9.73
CA ALA A 192 -0.90 23.19 -8.75
C ALA A 192 -0.16 24.33 -8.03
N THR A 193 0.00 25.49 -8.68
CA THR A 193 0.65 26.67 -8.09
C THR A 193 -0.29 27.54 -7.26
N ARG A 194 -1.55 27.14 -7.05
CA ARG A 194 -2.46 27.87 -6.16
C ARG A 194 -2.07 27.59 -4.70
N PRO A 195 -2.12 28.61 -3.82
CA PRO A 195 -1.84 28.43 -2.40
C PRO A 195 -2.89 27.56 -1.70
#